data_AF-A0A2D7E004-F1
#
_entry.id   AF-A0A2D7E004-F1
#
_cell.length_a   1.000
_cell.length_b   1.000
_cell.length_c   1.000
_cell.angle_alpha   90.00
_cell.angle_beta   90.00
_cell.angle_gamma   90.00
#
_symmetry.space_group_name_H-M   'P 1'
#
loop_
_entity.id
_entity.type
_entity.pdbx_description
1 polymer ?
#
loop_
_entity_poly.entity_id
_entity_poly.type
_entity_poly.pdbx_seq_one_letter_code
_entity_poly.pdbx_strand_id
1 'polypeptide(L)'
;MQAFIIFLITTFFFFSVKSSNLNIIRDAETENFLKEIAYILIKDNNLDLNNLNFFIDNKDFINAFVIPGQKIFLTKGLLMKSKKIEDLAGVIAHEIGHIIGGHFSDKLKAAEKTSMISIISSILAAGAIAAGAGQAGSAILLGGQQLGSARFLSFSRSQESLADQNAIRLLKKSGFSLQGMLNIFKILEKNENLKQLNPYFLTHPLSSDRKKNIFFNLQGQKTKNFSLLEKRYNLVKAKIDGFFLDDKKLKKIYDDNSQIESLYAYTLRNYRVGKINKALKLVDQCIKIDQNNPYFFELKGQILFENGMITESIPQFRKAIGLKPDEKSFKLFLAKSLYHVNDNKTYLESIKILWSYIKEDDFPYEAWHYLGLNYGKLKKHDFSSYALAEKYLLVNQIKNAKIHIQRVKRFTKDPVLKNKIMDLEKEILKRESK
;
A
#
# COMPACT_ATOMS: atom_id res chain seq x y z
N MET A 1 4.43 3.44 71.38
CA MET A 1 4.41 2.49 70.25
C MET A 1 4.13 3.30 68.99
N GLN A 2 5.15 3.58 68.18
CA GLN A 2 5.46 2.86 66.92
C GLN A 2 4.38 3.12 65.84
N ALA A 3 4.66 3.53 64.61
CA ALA A 3 5.92 3.63 63.88
C ALA A 3 5.75 4.58 62.68
N PHE A 4 6.89 5.13 62.25
CA PHE A 4 7.16 5.66 60.92
C PHE A 4 6.67 4.70 59.81
N ILE A 5 6.03 5.24 58.76
CA ILE A 5 5.97 4.56 57.46
C ILE A 5 6.64 5.45 56.42
N ILE A 6 7.67 4.86 55.83
CA ILE A 6 8.60 5.41 54.85
C ILE A 6 8.00 5.34 53.45
N PHE A 7 8.27 6.40 52.70
CA PHE A 7 8.33 6.60 51.26
C PHE A 7 8.36 5.35 50.35
N LEU A 8 7.53 5.35 49.30
CA LEU A 8 7.86 4.70 48.03
C LEU A 8 7.13 5.40 46.87
N ILE A 9 7.69 6.54 46.43
CA ILE A 9 7.36 7.15 45.14
C ILE A 9 8.04 6.29 44.08
N THR A 10 7.29 5.38 43.45
CA THR A 10 7.71 4.74 42.20
C THR A 10 7.54 5.73 41.05
N THR A 11 8.61 6.45 40.74
CA THR A 11 8.75 7.14 39.46
C THR A 11 8.77 6.11 38.33
N PHE A 12 7.64 5.90 37.67
CA PHE A 12 7.61 5.24 36.37
C PHE A 12 8.23 6.19 35.34
N PHE A 13 9.48 5.92 34.96
CA PHE A 13 10.04 6.44 33.72
C PHE A 13 9.21 5.84 32.56
N PHE A 14 8.29 6.62 32.00
CA PHE A 14 7.75 6.33 30.68
C PHE A 14 8.84 6.60 29.65
N PHE A 15 9.68 5.60 29.37
CA PHE A 15 10.34 5.56 28.07
C PHE A 15 9.26 5.36 27.01
N SER A 16 8.87 6.46 26.36
CA SER A 16 8.05 6.42 25.15
C SER A 16 8.88 5.77 24.03
N VAL A 17 8.83 4.44 23.92
CA VAL A 17 9.23 3.75 22.70
C VAL A 17 8.18 4.06 21.64
N LYS A 18 8.45 5.05 20.79
CA LYS A 18 7.63 5.30 19.59
C LYS A 18 7.73 4.09 18.67
N SER A 19 6.73 3.21 18.69
CA SER A 19 6.56 2.15 17.70
C SER A 19 6.20 2.76 16.34
N SER A 20 6.94 2.42 15.29
CA SER A 20 6.77 2.92 13.93
C SER A 20 5.95 1.95 13.06
N ASN A 21 4.66 1.78 13.36
CA ASN A 21 3.78 0.91 12.53
C ASN A 21 3.81 1.35 11.05
N LEU A 22 3.89 0.37 10.13
CA LEU A 22 3.77 0.60 8.69
C LEU A 22 2.32 0.98 8.38
N ASN A 23 2.10 2.15 7.77
CA ASN A 23 0.77 2.68 7.55
C ASN A 23 0.51 2.69 6.04
N ILE A 24 0.00 1.58 5.51
CA ILE A 24 -0.10 1.40 4.05
C ILE A 24 -1.29 2.17 3.50
N ILE A 25 -1.02 3.00 2.49
CA ILE A 25 -2.02 3.62 1.62
C ILE A 25 -2.25 2.66 0.46
N ARG A 26 -3.51 2.28 0.24
CA ARG A 26 -3.93 1.55 -0.96
C ARG A 26 -4.43 2.56 -1.98
N ASP A 27 -3.71 2.71 -3.08
CA ASP A 27 -4.05 3.65 -4.15
C ASP A 27 -3.85 2.99 -5.51
N ALA A 28 -4.95 2.63 -6.17
CA ALA A 28 -4.93 1.86 -7.41
C ALA A 28 -4.13 2.54 -8.52
N GLU A 29 -4.30 3.86 -8.68
CA GLU A 29 -3.65 4.63 -9.73
C GLU A 29 -2.13 4.65 -9.56
N THR A 30 -1.67 4.99 -8.36
CA THR A 30 -0.25 5.06 -8.05
C THR A 30 0.39 3.68 -8.06
N GLU A 31 -0.23 2.67 -7.44
CA GLU A 31 0.28 1.29 -7.45
C GLU A 31 0.41 0.74 -8.88
N ASN A 32 -0.59 0.95 -9.73
CA ASN A 32 -0.54 0.52 -11.14
C ASN A 32 0.48 1.29 -11.97
N PHE A 33 0.62 2.60 -11.71
CA PHE A 33 1.63 3.40 -12.37
C PHE A 33 3.05 2.92 -12.03
N LEU A 34 3.31 2.58 -10.77
CA LEU A 34 4.59 1.99 -10.34
C LEU A 34 4.82 0.61 -10.98
N LYS A 35 3.77 -0.23 -11.06
CA LYS A 35 3.82 -1.53 -11.77
C LYS A 35 4.17 -1.38 -13.24
N GLU A 36 3.65 -0.36 -13.91
CA GLU A 36 3.95 -0.11 -15.32
C GLU A 36 5.40 0.31 -15.56
N ILE A 37 5.96 1.16 -14.69
CA ILE A 37 7.40 1.47 -14.72
C ILE A 37 8.21 0.17 -14.59
N ALA A 38 7.86 -0.67 -13.63
CA ALA A 38 8.51 -1.96 -13.44
C ALA A 38 8.39 -2.87 -14.67
N TYR A 39 7.20 -2.92 -15.30
CA TYR A 39 6.97 -3.68 -16.53
C TYR A 39 7.92 -3.24 -17.65
N ILE A 40 8.08 -1.94 -17.86
CA ILE A 40 8.99 -1.39 -18.86
C ILE A 40 10.45 -1.72 -18.52
N LEU A 41 10.84 -1.68 -17.24
CA LEU A 41 12.20 -1.98 -16.79
C LEU A 41 12.59 -3.44 -17.05
N ILE A 42 11.68 -4.39 -16.78
CA ILE A 42 11.99 -5.82 -16.80
C ILE A 42 11.44 -6.58 -18.00
N LYS A 43 10.79 -5.92 -18.96
CA LYS A 43 10.20 -6.53 -20.17
C LYS A 43 11.09 -7.55 -20.86
N ASP A 44 12.40 -7.29 -20.89
CA ASP A 44 13.39 -8.13 -21.56
C ASP A 44 14.25 -8.96 -20.58
N ASN A 45 13.73 -9.26 -19.39
CA ASN A 45 14.38 -10.09 -18.37
C ASN A 45 13.46 -11.27 -18.02
N ASN A 46 14.03 -12.41 -17.60
CA ASN A 46 13.30 -13.61 -17.20
C ASN A 46 12.62 -13.50 -15.82
N LEU A 47 12.26 -12.30 -15.38
CA LEU A 47 11.56 -12.09 -14.11
C LEU A 47 10.04 -12.21 -14.33
N ASP A 48 9.38 -12.97 -13.47
CA ASP A 48 7.92 -13.09 -13.49
C ASP A 48 7.26 -11.81 -12.94
N LEU A 49 6.80 -10.99 -13.88
CA LEU A 49 6.09 -9.74 -13.68
C LEU A 49 4.85 -9.86 -12.80
N ASN A 50 4.16 -10.99 -12.82
CA ASN A 50 2.89 -11.16 -12.12
C ASN A 50 3.04 -11.15 -10.60
N ASN A 51 4.26 -11.35 -10.11
CA ASN A 51 4.56 -11.37 -8.68
C ASN A 51 4.96 -10.00 -8.13
N LEU A 52 5.24 -9.01 -8.99
CA LEU A 52 5.65 -7.67 -8.55
C LEU A 52 4.45 -6.87 -8.03
N ASN A 53 4.45 -6.63 -6.72
CA ASN A 53 3.41 -5.85 -6.06
C ASN A 53 4.01 -4.59 -5.43
N PHE A 54 3.27 -3.49 -5.52
CA PHE A 54 3.70 -2.19 -5.01
C PHE A 54 2.79 -1.75 -3.89
N PHE A 55 3.38 -1.16 -2.86
CA PHE A 55 2.68 -0.67 -1.68
C PHE A 55 3.23 0.71 -1.29
N ILE A 56 2.35 1.58 -0.81
CA ILE A 56 2.71 2.93 -0.42
C ILE A 56 2.70 3.03 1.09
N ASP A 57 3.84 3.30 1.71
CA ASP A 57 3.94 3.54 3.15
C ASP A 57 3.73 5.03 3.47
N ASN A 58 2.77 5.35 4.33
CA ASN A 58 2.45 6.71 4.75
C ASN A 58 3.46 7.27 5.76
N LYS A 59 4.71 7.37 5.31
CA LYS A 59 5.80 8.04 6.03
C LYS A 59 6.32 9.21 5.22
N ASP A 60 6.73 10.25 5.93
CA ASP A 60 7.23 11.49 5.33
C ASP A 60 8.71 11.42 4.96
N PHE A 61 9.46 10.46 5.50
CA PHE A 61 10.85 10.23 5.11
C PHE A 61 10.92 9.58 3.72
N ILE A 62 12.07 9.72 3.07
CA ILE A 62 12.31 9.18 1.73
C ILE A 62 12.93 7.80 1.90
N ASN A 63 12.19 6.78 1.51
CA ASN A 63 12.66 5.40 1.45
C ASN A 63 11.90 4.57 0.43
N ALA A 64 12.53 3.49 -0.01
CA ALA A 64 11.90 2.35 -0.66
C ALA A 64 12.59 1.07 -0.17
N PHE A 65 11.90 -0.06 -0.23
CA PHE A 65 12.49 -1.36 0.10
C PHE A 65 11.67 -2.49 -0.52
N VAL A 66 12.33 -3.59 -0.87
CA VAL A 66 11.67 -4.85 -1.21
C VAL A 66 11.52 -5.73 0.02
N ILE A 67 10.53 -6.61 0.02
CA ILE A 67 10.45 -7.78 0.89
C ILE A 67 10.19 -9.04 0.05
N PRO A 68 10.40 -10.25 0.62
CA PRO A 68 10.09 -11.52 -0.04
C PRO A 68 8.70 -11.59 -0.67
N GLY A 69 8.61 -12.34 -1.76
CA GLY A 69 7.41 -12.38 -2.60
C GLY A 69 7.30 -11.22 -3.58
N GLN A 70 8.42 -10.54 -3.91
CA GLN A 70 8.50 -9.46 -4.89
C GLN A 70 7.58 -8.27 -4.57
N LYS A 71 7.48 -7.94 -3.28
CA LYS A 71 6.67 -6.82 -2.77
C LYS A 71 7.57 -5.62 -2.53
N ILE A 72 7.34 -4.53 -3.26
CA ILE A 72 8.12 -3.29 -3.21
C ILE A 72 7.32 -2.23 -2.48
N PHE A 73 7.91 -1.62 -1.46
CA PHE A 73 7.32 -0.55 -0.67
C PHE A 73 8.00 0.75 -1.01
N LEU A 74 7.21 1.79 -1.26
CA LEU A 74 7.70 3.16 -1.43
C LEU A 74 7.04 4.05 -0.40
N THR A 75 7.81 4.91 0.23
CA THR A 75 7.25 5.91 1.15
C THR A 75 6.53 7.01 0.39
N LYS A 76 5.47 7.56 0.99
CA LYS A 76 4.83 8.80 0.55
C LYS A 76 5.85 9.94 0.40
N GLY A 77 6.81 10.05 1.33
CA GLY A 77 7.88 11.04 1.26
C GLY A 77 8.69 10.97 -0.04
N LEU A 78 9.03 9.76 -0.50
CA LEU A 78 9.69 9.56 -1.79
C LEU A 78 8.81 10.04 -2.96
N LEU A 79 7.53 9.62 -3.00
CA LEU A 79 6.61 10.00 -4.08
C LEU A 79 6.35 11.53 -4.11
N MET A 80 6.30 12.17 -2.94
CA MET A 80 6.14 13.62 -2.83
C MET A 80 7.40 14.40 -3.29
N LYS A 81 8.59 13.81 -3.15
CA LYS A 81 9.86 14.48 -3.45
C LYS A 81 10.40 14.19 -4.85
N SER A 82 10.02 13.06 -5.42
CA SER A 82 10.21 12.75 -6.83
C SER A 82 9.56 13.84 -7.68
N LYS A 83 10.28 14.32 -8.70
CA LYS A 83 9.84 15.37 -9.60
C LYS A 83 9.67 14.89 -11.04
N LYS A 84 10.34 13.80 -11.39
CA LYS A 84 10.27 13.23 -12.72
C LYS A 84 10.06 11.72 -12.66
N ILE A 85 9.57 11.15 -13.76
CA ILE A 85 9.36 9.70 -13.88
C ILE A 85 10.67 8.92 -13.69
N GLU A 86 11.80 9.47 -14.12
CA GLU A 86 13.09 8.80 -14.03
C GLU A 86 13.55 8.66 -12.59
N ASP A 87 13.14 9.56 -11.69
CA ASP A 87 13.44 9.45 -10.27
C ASP A 87 12.82 8.15 -9.71
N LEU A 88 11.56 7.87 -10.05
CA LEU A 88 10.88 6.64 -9.65
C LEU A 88 11.44 5.42 -10.38
N ALA A 89 11.69 5.53 -11.69
CA ALA A 89 12.31 4.45 -12.45
C ALA A 89 13.69 4.06 -11.88
N GLY A 90 14.48 5.04 -11.45
CA GLY A 90 15.77 4.82 -10.80
C GLY A 90 15.65 4.04 -9.50
N VAL A 91 14.73 4.43 -8.61
CA VAL A 91 14.47 3.69 -7.36
C VAL A 91 13.93 2.29 -7.63
N ILE A 92 12.94 2.15 -8.50
CA ILE A 92 12.34 0.85 -8.82
C ILE A 92 13.38 -0.08 -9.45
N ALA A 93 14.24 0.42 -10.34
CA ALA A 93 15.32 -0.36 -10.94
C ALA A 93 16.34 -0.83 -9.89
N HIS A 94 16.65 0.00 -8.88
CA HIS A 94 17.49 -0.37 -7.74
C HIS A 94 16.87 -1.48 -6.90
N GLU A 95 15.60 -1.34 -6.54
CA GLU A 95 14.85 -2.34 -5.78
C GLU A 95 14.73 -3.68 -6.54
N ILE A 96 14.49 -3.63 -7.85
CA ILE A 96 14.51 -4.82 -8.72
C ILE A 96 15.94 -5.39 -8.81
N GLY A 97 16.97 -4.56 -8.77
CA GLY A 97 18.37 -4.97 -8.68
C GLY A 97 18.64 -5.86 -7.46
N HIS A 98 18.02 -5.56 -6.31
CA HIS A 98 18.08 -6.44 -5.13
C HIS A 98 17.36 -7.78 -5.33
N ILE A 99 16.26 -7.80 -6.08
CA ILE A 99 15.54 -9.04 -6.43
C ILE A 99 16.42 -9.91 -7.34
N ILE A 100 16.97 -9.34 -8.41
CA ILE A 100 17.86 -10.03 -9.36
C ILE A 100 19.11 -10.55 -8.63
N GLY A 101 19.68 -9.75 -7.73
CA GLY A 101 20.85 -10.12 -6.94
C GLY A 101 20.60 -11.22 -5.90
N GLY A 102 19.36 -11.68 -5.70
CA GLY A 102 19.04 -12.77 -4.79
C GLY A 102 19.23 -12.45 -3.29
N HIS A 103 19.50 -11.19 -2.93
CA HIS A 103 19.89 -10.82 -1.57
C HIS A 103 18.82 -11.18 -0.51
N PHE A 104 17.54 -11.23 -0.91
CA PHE A 104 16.45 -11.66 -0.04
C PHE A 104 16.34 -13.17 0.12
N SER A 105 16.67 -13.96 -0.91
CA SER A 105 16.71 -15.43 -0.82
C SER A 105 17.75 -15.89 0.19
N ASP A 106 18.86 -15.18 0.30
CA ASP A 106 19.90 -15.46 1.29
C ASP A 106 19.45 -15.09 2.71
N LYS A 107 18.79 -13.94 2.87
CA LYS A 107 18.19 -13.52 4.15
C LYS A 107 17.04 -14.45 4.58
N LEU A 108 16.26 -14.95 3.63
CA LEU A 108 15.20 -15.94 3.81
C LEU A 108 15.75 -17.28 4.31
N LYS A 109 16.88 -17.76 3.75
CA LYS A 109 17.53 -18.98 4.23
C LYS A 109 18.07 -18.82 5.65
N ALA A 110 18.50 -17.62 6.02
CA ALA A 110 19.00 -17.30 7.35
C ALA A 110 17.89 -17.04 8.40
N ALA A 111 16.63 -16.87 7.98
CA ALA A 111 15.49 -16.58 8.85
C ALA A 111 14.44 -17.71 8.82
N GLU A 112 13.87 -18.06 9.97
CA GLU A 112 12.78 -19.04 9.97
C GLU A 112 11.54 -18.52 9.22
N LYS A 113 10.94 -19.37 8.38
CA LYS A 113 9.73 -19.08 7.57
C LYS A 113 8.57 -18.48 8.38
N THR A 114 8.47 -18.78 9.68
CA THR A 114 7.41 -18.27 10.57
C THR A 114 7.62 -16.81 10.97
N SER A 115 8.85 -16.43 11.33
CA SER A 115 9.20 -15.06 11.69
C SER A 115 8.88 -14.10 10.54
N MET A 116 9.04 -14.58 9.30
CA MET A 116 8.69 -13.81 8.11
C MET A 116 7.19 -13.63 7.90
N ILE A 117 6.38 -14.69 8.05
CA ILE A 117 4.92 -14.57 7.95
C ILE A 117 4.40 -13.59 9.00
N SER A 118 4.97 -13.62 10.21
CA SER A 118 4.63 -12.69 11.28
C SER A 118 4.98 -11.24 10.94
N ILE A 119 6.17 -10.98 10.37
CA ILE A 119 6.57 -9.65 9.89
C ILE A 119 5.67 -9.18 8.74
N ILE A 120 5.45 -9.99 7.70
CA ILE A 120 4.61 -9.60 6.56
C ILE A 120 3.17 -9.34 7.03
N SER A 121 2.63 -10.19 7.90
CA SER A 121 1.28 -10.04 8.45
C SER A 121 1.15 -8.79 9.31
N SER A 122 2.16 -8.45 10.12
CA SER A 122 2.13 -7.24 10.94
C SER A 122 2.20 -5.96 10.11
N ILE A 123 2.97 -5.97 9.01
CA ILE A 123 3.04 -4.88 8.02
C ILE A 123 1.68 -4.67 7.34
N LEU A 124 1.08 -5.74 6.84
CA LEU A 124 -0.19 -5.68 6.10
C LEU A 124 -1.38 -5.36 7.02
N ALA A 125 -1.39 -5.89 8.25
CA ALA A 125 -2.41 -5.61 9.25
C ALA A 125 -2.42 -4.14 9.67
N ALA A 126 -1.26 -3.50 9.77
CA ALA A 126 -1.15 -2.08 10.13
C ALA A 126 -1.68 -1.14 9.01
N GLY A 127 -1.62 -1.57 7.74
CA GLY A 127 -2.22 -0.86 6.60
C GLY A 127 -3.75 -0.95 6.50
N ALA A 128 -4.33 -2.12 6.79
CA ALA A 128 -5.78 -2.33 6.69
C ALA A 128 -6.60 -1.53 7.73
N ILE A 129 -5.96 -1.02 8.79
CA ILE A 129 -6.62 -0.22 9.83
C ILE A 129 -6.79 1.25 9.38
N ALA A 130 -5.98 1.74 8.44
CA ALA A 130 -5.99 3.15 8.02
C ALA A 130 -6.98 3.45 6.87
N ALA A 131 -7.47 2.44 6.17
CA ALA A 131 -8.38 2.56 5.03
C ALA A 131 -9.85 2.69 5.49
N GLY A 132 -10.24 3.88 5.97
CA GLY A 132 -11.63 4.34 5.90
C GLY A 132 -12.68 3.66 6.78
N ALA A 133 -12.30 2.89 7.80
CA ALA A 133 -13.26 2.49 8.84
C ALA A 133 -13.52 3.69 9.76
N GLY A 134 -14.72 4.26 9.69
CA GLY A 134 -15.23 5.16 10.72
C GLY A 134 -15.01 4.55 12.10
N GLN A 135 -14.43 5.37 13.00
CA GLN A 135 -14.21 5.17 14.43
C GLN A 135 -14.74 3.84 15.00
N ALA A 136 -13.90 2.80 15.07
CA ALA A 136 -14.01 1.71 16.03
C ALA A 136 -12.63 1.06 16.18
N GLY A 137 -12.10 1.11 17.40
CA GLY A 137 -10.70 0.88 17.70
C GLY A 137 -10.15 -0.50 17.38
N SER A 138 -8.88 -0.53 16.96
CA SER A 138 -7.85 -1.36 17.59
C SER A 138 -6.48 -0.90 17.10
N ALA A 139 -5.92 0.12 17.75
CA ALA A 139 -4.50 0.38 17.72
C ALA A 139 -3.82 -0.70 18.58
N ILE A 140 -3.43 -1.84 17.98
CA ILE A 140 -2.64 -2.84 18.70
C ILE A 140 -1.16 -2.59 18.44
N LEU A 141 -0.45 -2.41 19.56
CA LEU A 141 0.97 -2.15 19.71
C LEU A 141 1.83 -3.24 19.02
N LEU A 142 2.81 -2.80 18.22
CA LEU A 142 3.95 -3.61 17.77
C LEU A 142 5.24 -3.10 18.43
N GLY A 143 5.21 -2.94 19.76
CA GLY A 143 6.38 -2.58 20.56
C GLY A 143 7.29 -3.78 20.77
N GLY A 144 8.24 -4.04 19.86
CA GLY A 144 9.32 -5.01 20.08
C GLY A 144 9.94 -5.63 18.82
N GLN A 145 9.18 -5.80 17.74
CA GLN A 145 9.66 -6.47 16.52
C GLN A 145 10.41 -5.57 15.52
N GLN A 146 10.28 -4.24 15.64
CA GLN A 146 10.77 -3.26 14.66
C GLN A 146 12.31 -3.20 14.51
N LEU A 147 13.07 -3.44 15.58
CA LEU A 147 14.55 -3.44 15.53
C LEU A 147 15.11 -4.62 14.73
N GLY A 148 14.43 -5.78 14.76
CA GLY A 148 14.77 -6.94 13.92
C GLY A 148 14.44 -6.68 12.44
N SER A 149 13.32 -6.00 12.16
CA SER A 149 12.91 -5.64 10.80
C SER A 149 13.89 -4.69 10.10
N ALA A 150 14.39 -3.66 10.79
CA ALA A 150 15.33 -2.70 10.19
C ALA A 150 16.67 -3.35 9.81
N ARG A 151 17.22 -4.22 10.68
CA ARG A 151 18.45 -4.99 10.37
C ARG A 151 18.23 -5.99 9.24
N PHE A 152 17.08 -6.66 9.21
CA PHE A 152 16.72 -7.55 8.12
C PHE A 152 16.62 -6.82 6.77
N LEU A 153 16.21 -5.55 6.76
CA LEU A 153 16.12 -4.74 5.55
C LEU A 153 17.45 -4.07 5.15
N SER A 154 18.51 -4.18 5.95
CA SER A 154 19.83 -3.59 5.65
C SER A 154 20.68 -4.42 4.69
N PHE A 155 21.38 -3.77 3.76
CA PHE A 155 22.27 -4.42 2.80
C PHE A 155 23.74 -4.01 2.98
N SER A 156 24.65 -4.91 2.59
CA SER A 156 26.09 -4.62 2.56
C SER A 156 26.44 -3.66 1.42
N ARG A 157 27.60 -2.99 1.48
CA ARG A 157 28.07 -2.13 0.39
C ARG A 157 28.25 -2.90 -0.93
N SER A 158 28.65 -4.17 -0.88
CA SER A 158 28.78 -5.01 -2.09
C SER A 158 27.42 -5.33 -2.70
N GLN A 159 26.42 -5.62 -1.87
CA GLN A 159 25.03 -5.82 -2.30
C GLN A 159 24.45 -4.55 -2.93
N GLU A 160 24.69 -3.39 -2.34
CA GLU A 160 24.28 -2.10 -2.91
C GLU A 160 24.93 -1.82 -4.27
N SER A 161 26.25 -2.04 -4.41
CA SER A 161 26.95 -1.88 -5.69
C SER A 161 26.47 -2.87 -6.76
N LEU A 162 26.10 -4.09 -6.38
CA LEU A 162 25.51 -5.07 -7.31
C LEU A 162 24.09 -4.68 -7.73
N ALA A 163 23.29 -4.14 -6.81
CA ALA A 163 21.96 -3.62 -7.11
C ALA A 163 22.05 -2.42 -8.06
N ASP A 164 22.96 -1.47 -7.82
CA ASP A 164 23.22 -0.35 -8.74
C ASP A 164 23.62 -0.81 -10.15
N GLN A 165 24.50 -1.81 -10.26
CA GLN A 165 24.91 -2.35 -11.56
C GLN A 165 23.73 -2.97 -12.33
N ASN A 166 22.87 -3.70 -11.62
CA ASN A 166 21.65 -4.23 -12.21
C ASN A 166 20.68 -3.10 -12.60
N ALA A 167 20.48 -2.10 -11.74
CA ALA A 167 19.65 -0.94 -12.02
C ALA A 167 20.14 -0.18 -13.26
N ILE A 168 21.45 0.06 -13.36
CA ILE A 168 22.08 0.70 -14.52
C ILE A 168 21.77 -0.07 -15.81
N ARG A 169 21.90 -1.40 -15.77
CA ARG A 169 21.58 -2.27 -16.92
C ARG A 169 20.10 -2.18 -17.30
N LEU A 170 19.19 -2.25 -16.32
CA LEU A 170 17.74 -2.15 -16.55
C LEU A 170 17.35 -0.80 -17.16
N LEU A 171 17.86 0.31 -16.60
CA LEU A 171 17.58 1.67 -17.06
C LEU A 171 18.12 1.91 -18.47
N LYS A 172 19.37 1.50 -18.74
CA LYS A 172 19.96 1.61 -20.09
C LYS A 172 19.20 0.79 -21.13
N LYS A 173 18.80 -0.43 -20.80
CA LYS A 173 18.08 -1.33 -21.73
C LYS A 173 16.66 -0.83 -22.03
N SER A 174 15.94 -0.42 -20.99
CA SER A 174 14.57 0.10 -21.12
C SER A 174 14.54 1.48 -21.78
N GLY A 175 15.58 2.30 -21.59
CA GLY A 175 15.72 3.64 -22.15
C GLY A 175 15.43 4.77 -21.16
N PHE A 176 15.22 4.47 -19.87
CA PHE A 176 15.10 5.47 -18.82
C PHE A 176 16.45 6.12 -18.49
N SER A 177 16.46 7.42 -18.18
CA SER A 177 17.69 8.14 -17.84
C SER A 177 18.23 7.72 -16.47
N LEU A 178 19.55 7.50 -16.39
CA LEU A 178 20.28 7.31 -15.12
C LEU A 178 20.29 8.58 -14.26
N GLN A 179 19.91 9.73 -14.82
CA GLN A 179 19.80 10.99 -14.08
C GLN A 179 18.83 10.86 -12.90
N GLY A 180 17.79 10.03 -13.02
CA GLY A 180 16.85 9.77 -11.95
C GLY A 180 17.50 9.21 -10.68
N MET A 181 18.45 8.27 -10.83
CA MET A 181 19.22 7.76 -9.67
C MET A 181 20.01 8.90 -9.01
N LEU A 182 20.73 9.70 -9.80
CA LEU A 182 21.50 10.84 -9.28
C LEU A 182 20.62 11.90 -8.58
N ASN A 183 19.41 12.12 -9.09
CA ASN A 183 18.44 13.03 -8.47
C ASN A 183 18.04 12.53 -7.08
N ILE A 184 17.77 11.23 -6.93
CA ILE A 184 17.44 10.63 -5.64
C ILE A 184 18.61 10.72 -4.67
N PHE A 185 19.84 10.42 -5.09
CA PHE A 185 21.05 10.66 -4.28
C PHE A 185 21.13 12.11 -3.80
N LYS A 186 20.94 13.08 -4.70
CA LYS A 186 20.94 14.51 -4.36
C LYS A 186 19.83 14.88 -3.37
N ILE A 187 18.64 14.30 -3.52
CA ILE A 187 17.53 14.51 -2.60
C ILE A 187 17.87 13.92 -1.21
N LEU A 188 18.48 12.73 -1.15
CA LEU A 188 18.91 12.11 0.10
C LEU A 188 20.01 12.94 0.80
N GLU A 189 21.06 13.33 0.07
CA GLU A 189 22.16 14.19 0.54
C GLU A 189 21.63 15.52 1.09
N LYS A 190 20.71 16.18 0.38
CA LYS A 190 20.14 17.46 0.84
C LYS A 190 19.36 17.33 2.16
N ASN A 191 18.84 16.14 2.46
CA ASN A 191 18.15 15.84 3.70
C ASN A 191 19.07 15.29 4.80
N GLU A 192 20.38 15.13 4.55
CA GLU A 192 21.37 14.68 5.56
C GLU A 192 21.63 15.73 6.65
N ASN A 193 21.52 17.03 6.32
CA ASN A 193 21.78 18.13 7.26
C ASN A 193 20.71 18.29 8.36
N LEU A 194 19.61 17.54 8.31
CA LEU A 194 18.54 17.52 9.34
C LEU A 194 18.67 16.35 10.35
N LYS A 195 19.91 15.88 10.57
CA LYS A 195 20.38 14.86 11.53
C LYS A 195 19.98 13.40 11.23
N GLN A 196 20.99 12.61 10.85
CA GLN A 196 21.35 11.26 11.38
C GLN A 196 20.32 10.12 11.45
N LEU A 197 19.07 10.26 11.00
CA LEU A 197 17.99 9.28 11.26
C LEU A 197 17.10 8.94 10.05
N ASN A 198 17.46 9.26 8.80
CA ASN A 198 16.67 8.75 7.66
C ASN A 198 16.88 7.22 7.56
N PRO A 199 15.82 6.39 7.73
CA PRO A 199 15.95 4.93 7.66
C PRO A 199 16.54 4.41 6.35
N TYR A 200 16.49 5.20 5.26
CA TYR A 200 17.16 4.88 4.01
C TYR A 200 18.64 4.59 4.20
N PHE A 201 19.36 5.31 5.06
CA PHE A 201 20.80 5.05 5.29
C PHE A 201 21.06 3.77 6.08
N LEU A 202 20.06 3.30 6.83
CA LEU A 202 20.11 2.02 7.53
C LEU A 202 19.88 0.86 6.56
N THR A 203 19.05 1.07 5.52
CA THR A 203 18.75 0.04 4.52
C THR A 203 19.75 0.04 3.35
N HIS A 204 20.15 1.24 2.88
CA HIS A 204 21.01 1.50 1.72
C HIS A 204 22.13 2.51 2.06
N PRO A 205 23.30 2.06 2.53
CA PRO A 205 24.42 2.94 2.79
C PRO A 205 24.86 3.74 1.54
N LEU A 206 24.90 5.07 1.63
CA LEU A 206 25.42 5.92 0.56
C LEU A 206 26.95 5.81 0.48
N SER A 207 27.47 5.90 -0.75
CA SER A 207 28.91 5.98 -1.04
C SER A 207 29.15 6.90 -2.24
N SER A 208 30.21 7.70 -2.15
CA SER A 208 30.71 8.52 -3.27
C SER A 208 31.01 7.67 -4.51
N ASP A 209 31.48 6.44 -4.33
CA ASP A 209 31.85 5.55 -5.43
C ASP A 209 30.63 5.09 -6.24
N ARG A 210 29.52 4.81 -5.56
CA ARG A 210 28.24 4.46 -6.21
C ARG A 210 27.76 5.59 -7.11
N LYS A 211 27.72 6.81 -6.57
CA LYS A 211 27.32 8.02 -7.31
C LYS A 211 28.25 8.28 -8.50
N LYS A 212 29.57 8.12 -8.31
CA LYS A 212 30.58 8.26 -9.37
C LYS A 212 30.37 7.23 -10.49
N ASN A 213 30.10 5.97 -10.15
CA ASN A 213 29.82 4.91 -11.12
C ASN A 213 28.56 5.19 -11.95
N ILE A 214 27.47 5.64 -11.31
CA ILE A 214 26.24 6.03 -12.01
C ILE A 214 26.52 7.20 -12.96
N PHE A 215 27.27 8.21 -12.50
CA PHE A 215 27.63 9.38 -13.30
C PHE A 215 28.44 9.01 -14.56
N PHE A 216 29.45 8.13 -14.44
CA PHE A 216 30.19 7.66 -15.61
C PHE A 216 29.31 6.89 -16.60
N ASN A 217 28.36 6.10 -16.08
CA ASN A 217 27.43 5.35 -16.93
C ASN A 217 26.38 6.24 -17.63
N LEU A 218 26.10 7.43 -17.08
CA LEU A 218 25.17 8.42 -17.65
C LEU A 218 25.77 9.13 -18.88
N GLN A 219 27.09 9.27 -18.96
CA GLN A 219 27.74 9.97 -20.08
C GLN A 219 27.44 9.26 -21.41
N GLY A 220 26.89 10.01 -22.37
CA GLY A 220 26.51 9.48 -23.69
C GLY A 220 25.34 8.49 -23.66
N GLN A 221 24.58 8.40 -22.56
CA GLN A 221 23.43 7.49 -22.48
C GLN A 221 22.35 7.88 -23.49
N LYS A 222 21.95 6.91 -24.34
CA LYS A 222 20.74 7.03 -25.17
C LYS A 222 19.50 6.83 -24.31
N THR A 223 18.54 7.73 -24.41
CA THR A 223 17.27 7.68 -23.68
C THR A 223 16.10 7.62 -24.66
N LYS A 224 14.98 7.04 -24.22
CA LYS A 224 13.72 7.05 -24.97
C LYS A 224 12.83 8.17 -24.45
N ASN A 225 11.96 8.67 -25.31
CA ASN A 225 10.90 9.58 -24.91
C ASN A 225 9.72 8.79 -24.34
N PHE A 226 9.31 9.11 -23.11
CA PHE A 226 8.19 8.48 -22.41
C PHE A 226 7.02 9.45 -22.19
N SER A 227 6.74 10.34 -23.14
CA SER A 227 5.74 11.42 -23.03
C SER A 227 4.37 10.98 -22.51
N LEU A 228 3.84 9.82 -22.95
CA LEU A 228 2.56 9.30 -22.44
C LEU A 228 2.65 8.88 -20.96
N LEU A 229 3.75 8.23 -20.57
CA LEU A 229 3.99 7.83 -19.19
C LEU A 229 4.23 9.06 -18.29
N GLU A 230 4.89 10.09 -18.82
CA GLU A 230 5.10 11.38 -18.15
C GLU A 230 3.78 12.11 -17.88
N LYS A 231 2.85 12.14 -18.85
CA LYS A 231 1.50 12.66 -18.61
C LYS A 231 0.78 11.93 -17.48
N ARG A 232 0.88 10.59 -17.44
CA ARG A 232 0.27 9.78 -16.37
C ARG A 232 0.94 9.99 -15.01
N TYR A 233 2.26 10.16 -15.00
CA TYR A 233 2.98 10.55 -13.79
C TYR A 233 2.51 11.90 -13.26
N ASN A 234 2.30 12.88 -14.13
CA ASN A 234 1.84 14.20 -13.71
C ASN A 234 0.45 14.14 -13.04
N LEU A 235 -0.45 13.26 -13.51
CA LEU A 235 -1.73 12.99 -12.85
C LEU A 235 -1.56 12.30 -11.49
N VAL A 236 -0.74 11.25 -11.40
CA VAL A 236 -0.41 10.60 -10.12
C VAL A 236 0.19 11.62 -9.14
N LYS A 237 1.08 12.48 -9.64
CA LYS A 237 1.72 13.53 -8.86
C LYS A 237 0.70 14.55 -8.37
N ALA A 238 -0.22 14.99 -9.23
CA ALA A 238 -1.33 15.86 -8.88
C ALA A 238 -2.26 15.26 -7.82
N LYS A 239 -2.57 13.96 -7.92
CA LYS A 239 -3.36 13.25 -6.90
C LYS A 239 -2.69 13.31 -5.53
N ILE A 240 -1.41 12.92 -5.47
CA ILE A 240 -0.62 12.87 -4.24
C ILE A 240 -0.49 14.28 -3.66
N ASP A 241 -0.12 15.26 -4.48
CA ASP A 241 0.07 16.64 -4.05
C ASP A 241 -1.27 17.25 -3.59
N GLY A 242 -2.37 17.02 -4.30
CA GLY A 242 -3.70 17.47 -3.92
C GLY A 242 -4.17 16.90 -2.57
N PHE A 243 -3.85 15.64 -2.28
CA PHE A 243 -4.24 15.00 -1.02
C PHE A 243 -3.39 15.46 0.18
N PHE A 244 -2.09 15.70 -0.02
CA PHE A 244 -1.13 15.94 1.08
C PHE A 244 -0.63 17.37 1.23
N LEU A 245 -0.66 18.21 0.20
CA LEU A 245 -0.19 19.59 0.29
C LEU A 245 -1.28 20.53 0.83
N ASP A 246 -0.80 21.62 1.44
CA ASP A 246 -1.62 22.77 1.80
C ASP A 246 -1.91 23.67 0.58
N ASP A 247 -2.93 24.52 0.69
CA ASP A 247 -3.40 25.39 -0.40
C ASP A 247 -2.28 26.31 -0.94
N LYS A 248 -1.37 26.78 -0.07
CA LYS A 248 -0.28 27.68 -0.45
C LYS A 248 0.73 26.96 -1.35
N LYS A 249 1.15 25.76 -0.97
CA LYS A 249 2.07 24.94 -1.79
C LYS A 249 1.39 24.46 -3.06
N LEU A 250 0.12 24.06 -2.96
CA LEU A 250 -0.64 23.57 -4.11
C LEU A 250 -0.78 24.66 -5.17
N LYS A 251 -1.16 25.88 -4.78
CA LYS A 251 -1.26 27.04 -5.70
C LYS A 251 0.07 27.39 -6.37
N LYS A 252 1.20 27.12 -5.73
CA LYS A 252 2.52 27.37 -6.32
C LYS A 252 2.86 26.37 -7.44
N ILE A 253 2.30 25.16 -7.39
CA ILE A 253 2.58 24.08 -8.34
C ILE A 253 1.48 24.02 -9.41
N TYR A 254 0.24 24.25 -9.02
CA TYR A 254 -0.97 24.18 -9.84
C TYR A 254 -1.67 25.55 -9.81
N ASP A 255 -1.17 26.47 -10.63
CA ASP A 255 -1.68 27.83 -10.78
C ASP A 255 -2.72 27.97 -11.91
N ASP A 256 -2.56 27.22 -12.99
CA ASP A 256 -3.51 27.14 -14.10
C ASP A 256 -4.68 26.20 -13.77
N ASN A 257 -5.85 26.76 -13.48
CA ASN A 257 -7.07 26.01 -13.14
C ASN A 257 -7.73 25.30 -14.34
N SER A 258 -7.21 25.47 -15.56
CA SER A 258 -7.75 24.80 -16.75
C SER A 258 -7.05 23.47 -17.06
N GLN A 259 -5.84 23.26 -16.53
CA GLN A 259 -5.10 22.02 -16.73
C GLN A 259 -5.71 20.87 -15.95
N ILE A 260 -5.74 19.68 -16.57
CA ILE A 260 -6.34 18.49 -15.97
C ILE A 260 -5.65 18.09 -14.66
N GLU A 261 -4.33 18.27 -14.57
CA GLU A 261 -3.54 18.03 -13.37
C GLU A 261 -3.97 18.96 -12.23
N SER A 262 -4.20 20.24 -12.52
CA SER A 262 -4.65 21.22 -11.53
C SER A 262 -6.05 20.90 -11.03
N LEU A 263 -6.98 20.62 -11.95
CA LEU A 263 -8.34 20.19 -11.62
C LEU A 263 -8.32 18.93 -10.74
N TYR A 264 -7.46 17.98 -11.07
CA TYR A 264 -7.33 16.74 -10.32
C TYR A 264 -6.77 16.99 -8.92
N ALA A 265 -5.68 17.75 -8.82
CA ALA A 265 -5.08 18.14 -7.54
C ALA A 265 -6.09 18.88 -6.63
N TYR A 266 -6.81 19.86 -7.17
CA TYR A 266 -7.82 20.58 -6.40
C TYR A 266 -9.05 19.74 -6.08
N THR A 267 -9.40 18.72 -6.88
CA THR A 267 -10.42 17.74 -6.53
C THR A 267 -10.05 17.06 -5.22
N LEU A 268 -8.87 16.45 -5.16
CA LEU A 268 -8.38 15.74 -3.97
C LEU A 268 -8.25 16.69 -2.78
N ARG A 269 -7.78 17.92 -3.01
CA ARG A 269 -7.64 18.91 -1.95
C ARG A 269 -8.99 19.31 -1.35
N ASN A 270 -9.98 19.63 -2.20
CA ASN A 270 -11.31 20.00 -1.74
C ASN A 270 -12.02 18.82 -1.07
N TYR A 271 -11.83 17.62 -1.58
CA TYR A 271 -12.32 16.40 -0.94
C TYR A 271 -11.74 16.26 0.47
N ARG A 272 -10.41 16.38 0.61
CA ARG A 272 -9.69 16.21 1.88
C ARG A 272 -10.13 17.20 2.97
N VAL A 273 -10.50 18.42 2.59
CA VAL A 273 -10.98 19.47 3.52
C VAL A 273 -12.51 19.53 3.65
N GLY A 274 -13.24 18.53 3.14
CA GLY A 274 -14.70 18.43 3.31
C GLY A 274 -15.53 19.32 2.38
N LYS A 275 -14.93 19.95 1.36
CA LYS A 275 -15.63 20.77 0.35
C LYS A 275 -16.18 19.88 -0.77
N ILE A 276 -17.10 18.97 -0.43
CA ILE A 276 -17.56 17.86 -1.27
C ILE A 276 -18.18 18.34 -2.59
N ASN A 277 -19.09 19.32 -2.54
CA ASN A 277 -19.72 19.87 -3.75
C ASN A 277 -18.71 20.46 -4.73
N LYS A 278 -17.64 21.08 -4.21
CA LYS A 278 -16.56 21.61 -5.06
C LYS A 278 -15.71 20.50 -5.63
N ALA A 279 -15.38 19.47 -4.84
CA ALA A 279 -14.65 18.31 -5.31
C ALA A 279 -15.41 17.57 -6.44
N LEU A 280 -16.72 17.35 -6.28
CA LEU A 280 -17.55 16.71 -7.31
C LEU A 280 -17.60 17.51 -8.61
N LYS A 281 -17.72 18.84 -8.52
CA LYS A 281 -17.67 19.71 -9.72
C LYS A 281 -16.32 19.62 -10.44
N LEU A 282 -15.21 19.55 -9.71
CA LEU A 282 -13.87 19.48 -10.29
C LEU A 282 -13.60 18.10 -10.91
N VAL A 283 -13.98 16.99 -10.25
CA VAL A 283 -13.82 15.66 -10.85
C VAL A 283 -14.69 15.48 -12.10
N ASP A 284 -15.87 16.09 -12.14
CA ASP A 284 -16.70 16.12 -13.35
C ASP A 284 -16.03 16.86 -14.51
N GLN A 285 -15.22 17.88 -14.22
CA GLN A 285 -14.41 18.54 -15.25
C GLN A 285 -13.27 17.62 -15.73
N CYS A 286 -12.58 16.91 -14.83
CA CYS A 286 -11.60 15.89 -15.21
C CYS A 286 -12.21 14.83 -16.14
N ILE A 287 -13.38 14.30 -15.78
CA ILE A 287 -14.11 13.29 -16.59
C ILE A 287 -14.49 13.84 -17.96
N LYS A 288 -14.90 15.12 -18.05
CA LYS A 288 -15.22 15.76 -19.34
C LYS A 288 -14.00 15.86 -20.26
N ILE A 289 -12.82 16.15 -19.71
CA ILE A 289 -11.57 16.28 -20.46
C ILE A 289 -11.07 14.90 -20.93
N ASP A 290 -11.11 13.89 -20.05
CA ASP A 290 -10.69 12.53 -20.37
C ASP A 290 -11.68 11.51 -19.81
N GLN A 291 -12.58 11.06 -20.69
CA GLN A 291 -13.64 10.09 -20.38
C GLN A 291 -13.14 8.64 -20.32
N ASN A 292 -11.89 8.39 -20.70
CA ASN A 292 -11.30 7.05 -20.75
C ASN A 292 -10.42 6.75 -19.53
N ASN A 293 -10.13 7.76 -18.69
CA ASN A 293 -9.39 7.55 -17.46
C ASN A 293 -10.31 6.94 -16.36
N PRO A 294 -10.10 5.66 -15.97
CA PRO A 294 -10.94 4.99 -14.99
C PRO A 294 -10.84 5.61 -13.58
N TYR A 295 -9.69 6.22 -13.25
CA TYR A 295 -9.41 6.72 -11.91
C TYR A 295 -10.24 7.95 -11.55
N PHE A 296 -10.71 8.73 -12.54
CA PHE A 296 -11.63 9.84 -12.27
C PHE A 296 -13.02 9.35 -11.86
N PHE A 297 -13.50 8.27 -12.49
CA PHE A 297 -14.76 7.63 -12.09
C PHE A 297 -14.63 6.94 -10.73
N GLU A 298 -13.50 6.27 -10.48
CA GLU A 298 -13.22 5.69 -9.17
C GLU A 298 -13.21 6.75 -8.07
N LEU A 299 -12.46 7.84 -8.25
CA LEU A 299 -12.41 8.93 -7.29
C LEU A 299 -13.78 9.55 -7.06
N LYS A 300 -14.55 9.81 -8.13
CA LYS A 300 -15.91 10.33 -7.99
C LYS A 300 -16.79 9.36 -7.19
N GLY A 301 -16.71 8.06 -7.49
CA GLY A 301 -17.40 7.01 -6.74
C GLY A 301 -17.01 7.01 -5.27
N GLN A 302 -15.72 7.15 -4.96
CA GLN A 302 -15.22 7.20 -3.59
C GLN A 302 -15.72 8.44 -2.84
N ILE A 303 -15.63 9.63 -3.44
CA ILE A 303 -16.15 10.88 -2.87
C ILE A 303 -17.65 10.74 -2.54
N LEU A 304 -18.43 10.17 -3.45
CA LEU A 304 -19.86 9.94 -3.26
C LEU A 304 -20.11 8.94 -2.11
N PHE A 305 -19.43 7.80 -2.14
CA PHE A 305 -19.55 6.73 -1.15
C PHE A 305 -19.22 7.20 0.27
N GLU A 306 -18.07 7.85 0.47
CA GLU A 306 -17.60 8.30 1.78
C GLU A 306 -18.44 9.46 2.35
N ASN A 307 -19.28 10.10 1.52
CA ASN A 307 -20.19 11.17 1.92
C ASN A 307 -21.68 10.74 1.88
N GLY A 308 -21.94 9.43 1.91
CA GLY A 308 -23.29 8.88 2.08
C GLY A 308 -24.17 8.85 0.82
N MET A 309 -23.66 9.29 -0.33
CA MET A 309 -24.34 9.20 -1.64
C MET A 309 -24.11 7.82 -2.26
N ILE A 310 -24.60 6.79 -1.59
CA ILE A 310 -24.32 5.37 -1.89
C ILE A 310 -24.89 4.95 -3.26
N THR A 311 -26.10 5.40 -3.58
CA THR A 311 -26.77 5.06 -4.85
C THR A 311 -26.04 5.64 -6.06
N GLU A 312 -25.50 6.84 -5.90
CA GLU A 312 -24.80 7.60 -6.93
C GLU A 312 -23.37 7.09 -7.12
N SER A 313 -22.74 6.49 -6.10
CA SER A 313 -21.39 5.93 -6.21
C SER A 313 -21.33 4.68 -7.10
N ILE A 314 -22.35 3.82 -7.04
CA ILE A 314 -22.43 2.55 -7.77
C ILE A 314 -22.19 2.72 -9.28
N PRO A 315 -22.90 3.59 -10.02
CA PRO A 315 -22.67 3.75 -11.45
C PRO A 315 -21.26 4.24 -11.77
N GLN A 316 -20.62 5.03 -10.89
CA GLN A 316 -19.24 5.48 -11.10
C GLN A 316 -18.26 4.31 -10.98
N PHE A 317 -18.39 3.46 -9.95
CA PHE A 317 -17.56 2.26 -9.83
C PHE A 317 -17.79 1.27 -10.98
N ARG A 318 -19.04 1.10 -11.43
CA ARG A 318 -19.32 0.26 -12.62
C ARG A 318 -18.65 0.82 -13.87
N LYS A 319 -18.65 2.14 -14.06
CA LYS A 319 -17.96 2.78 -15.18
C LYS A 319 -16.44 2.61 -15.10
N ALA A 320 -15.86 2.78 -13.91
CA ALA A 320 -14.42 2.53 -13.67
C ALA A 320 -14.03 1.08 -13.98
N ILE A 321 -14.82 0.11 -13.52
CA ILE A 321 -14.62 -1.33 -13.81
C ILE A 321 -14.76 -1.62 -15.31
N GLY A 322 -15.72 -0.98 -15.99
CA GLY A 322 -15.88 -1.14 -17.44
C GLY A 322 -14.68 -0.63 -18.24
N LEU A 323 -14.01 0.42 -17.76
CA LEU A 323 -12.79 0.97 -18.37
C LEU A 323 -11.53 0.17 -17.99
N LYS A 324 -11.49 -0.43 -16.79
CA LYS A 324 -10.35 -1.20 -16.28
C LYS A 324 -10.82 -2.41 -15.44
N PRO A 325 -11.17 -3.54 -16.09
CA PRO A 325 -11.79 -4.69 -15.42
C PRO A 325 -10.83 -5.54 -14.58
N ASP A 326 -9.52 -5.40 -14.82
CA ASP A 326 -8.45 -6.05 -14.08
C ASP A 326 -8.19 -5.39 -12.71
N GLU A 327 -8.69 -4.18 -12.48
CA GLU A 327 -8.47 -3.46 -11.23
C GLU A 327 -9.39 -3.94 -10.11
N LYS A 328 -8.84 -4.76 -9.21
CA LYS A 328 -9.57 -5.35 -8.09
C LYS A 328 -10.05 -4.33 -7.06
N SER A 329 -9.34 -3.23 -6.83
CA SER A 329 -9.76 -2.23 -5.83
C SER A 329 -11.12 -1.60 -6.16
N PHE A 330 -11.41 -1.37 -7.45
CA PHE A 330 -12.70 -0.83 -7.90
C PHE A 330 -13.86 -1.78 -7.57
N LYS A 331 -13.62 -3.09 -7.73
CA LYS A 331 -14.58 -4.15 -7.39
C LYS A 331 -14.88 -4.15 -5.89
N LEU A 332 -13.85 -3.96 -5.04
CA LEU A 332 -14.05 -3.86 -3.60
C LEU A 332 -14.95 -2.68 -3.23
N PHE A 333 -14.69 -1.49 -3.77
CA PHE A 333 -15.53 -0.31 -3.53
C PHE A 333 -16.97 -0.47 -4.05
N LEU A 334 -17.16 -1.12 -5.20
CA LEU A 334 -18.50 -1.48 -5.68
C LEU A 334 -19.20 -2.41 -4.69
N ALA A 335 -18.53 -3.46 -4.22
CA ALA A 335 -19.11 -4.39 -3.24
C ALA A 335 -19.47 -3.71 -1.92
N LYS A 336 -18.64 -2.78 -1.44
CA LYS A 336 -18.91 -1.94 -0.27
C LYS A 336 -20.15 -1.08 -0.47
N SER A 337 -20.28 -0.44 -1.63
CA SER A 337 -21.43 0.40 -1.97
C SER A 337 -22.71 -0.43 -2.04
N LEU A 338 -22.68 -1.59 -2.69
CA LEU A 338 -23.81 -2.52 -2.80
C LEU A 338 -24.32 -3.01 -1.44
N TYR A 339 -23.41 -3.26 -0.49
CA TYR A 339 -23.79 -3.60 0.89
C TYR A 339 -24.62 -2.50 1.55
N HIS A 340 -24.26 -1.23 1.35
CA HIS A 340 -24.93 -0.10 1.99
C HIS A 340 -26.27 0.29 1.36
N VAL A 341 -26.65 -0.29 0.21
CA VAL A 341 -27.99 -0.10 -0.39
C VAL A 341 -29.11 -0.73 0.47
N ASN A 342 -28.76 -1.69 1.33
CA ASN A 342 -29.70 -2.43 2.17
C ASN A 342 -30.74 -3.30 1.43
N ASP A 343 -30.40 -3.84 0.25
CA ASP A 343 -31.28 -4.71 -0.55
C ASP A 343 -30.73 -6.15 -0.68
N ASN A 344 -31.62 -7.14 -0.72
CA ASN A 344 -31.23 -8.55 -0.81
C ASN A 344 -30.51 -8.88 -2.13
N LYS A 345 -30.88 -8.28 -3.25
CA LYS A 345 -30.21 -8.52 -4.53
C LYS A 345 -28.81 -7.90 -4.52
N THR A 346 -28.66 -6.70 -3.96
CA THR A 346 -27.35 -6.05 -3.84
C THR A 346 -26.41 -6.79 -2.89
N TYR A 347 -26.92 -7.39 -1.80
CA TYR A 347 -26.10 -8.25 -0.93
C TYR A 347 -25.55 -9.47 -1.68
N LEU A 348 -26.39 -10.13 -2.48
CA LEU A 348 -25.97 -11.30 -3.28
C LEU A 348 -24.94 -10.92 -4.35
N GLU A 349 -25.11 -9.77 -5.00
CA GLU A 349 -24.13 -9.24 -5.95
C GLU A 349 -22.79 -8.92 -5.24
N SER A 350 -22.85 -8.21 -4.11
CA SER A 350 -21.69 -7.90 -3.27
C SER A 350 -20.93 -9.16 -2.89
N ILE A 351 -21.62 -10.20 -2.40
CA ILE A 351 -21.03 -11.50 -2.06
C ILE A 351 -20.27 -12.11 -3.24
N LYS A 352 -20.85 -12.11 -4.45
CA LYS A 352 -20.20 -12.65 -5.65
C LYS A 352 -18.90 -11.91 -5.96
N ILE A 353 -18.92 -10.58 -5.89
CA ILE A 353 -17.74 -9.74 -6.14
C ILE A 353 -16.66 -10.00 -5.09
N LEU A 354 -17.03 -10.05 -3.81
CA LEU A 354 -16.10 -10.27 -2.70
C LEU A 354 -15.39 -11.62 -2.78
N TRP A 355 -16.10 -12.68 -3.17
CA TRP A 355 -15.49 -13.99 -3.40
C TRP A 355 -14.47 -14.00 -4.55
N SER A 356 -14.69 -13.21 -5.60
CA SER A 356 -13.69 -13.03 -6.66
C SER A 356 -12.47 -12.29 -6.12
N TYR A 357 -12.71 -11.18 -5.40
CA TYR A 357 -11.64 -10.35 -4.82
C TYR A 357 -10.73 -11.15 -3.87
N ILE A 358 -11.32 -11.99 -3.00
CA ILE A 358 -10.58 -12.81 -2.03
C ILE A 358 -9.59 -13.76 -2.71
N LYS A 359 -9.86 -14.21 -3.94
CA LYS A 359 -8.96 -15.10 -4.69
C LYS A 359 -7.78 -14.36 -5.32
N GLU A 360 -7.91 -13.05 -5.54
CA GLU A 360 -6.98 -12.21 -6.30
C GLU A 360 -6.12 -11.29 -5.40
N ASP A 361 -6.44 -11.17 -4.11
CA ASP A 361 -5.74 -10.30 -3.17
C ASP A 361 -5.02 -11.10 -2.08
N ASP A 362 -3.74 -10.77 -1.87
CA ASP A 362 -2.89 -11.39 -0.85
C ASP A 362 -3.36 -11.09 0.58
N PHE A 363 -4.13 -10.01 0.78
CA PHE A 363 -4.57 -9.57 2.10
C PHE A 363 -6.01 -9.04 2.07
N PRO A 364 -7.02 -9.90 1.81
CA PRO A 364 -8.39 -9.49 1.55
C PRO A 364 -9.19 -9.20 2.84
N TYR A 365 -8.60 -8.48 3.80
CA TYR A 365 -9.17 -8.21 5.12
C TYR A 365 -10.53 -7.52 5.05
N GLU A 366 -10.64 -6.41 4.29
CA GLU A 366 -11.90 -5.69 4.10
C GLU A 366 -12.92 -6.57 3.37
N ALA A 367 -12.48 -7.38 2.42
CA ALA A 367 -13.40 -8.22 1.67
C ALA A 367 -14.03 -9.29 2.55
N TRP A 368 -13.26 -9.95 3.42
CA TRP A 368 -13.80 -10.87 4.43
C TRP A 368 -14.74 -10.17 5.42
N HIS A 369 -14.42 -8.94 5.82
CA HIS A 369 -15.28 -8.15 6.68
C HIS A 369 -16.65 -7.91 6.03
N TYR A 370 -16.68 -7.34 4.83
CA TYR A 370 -17.94 -7.08 4.11
C TYR A 370 -18.67 -8.36 3.72
N LEU A 371 -17.95 -9.46 3.46
CA LEU A 371 -18.57 -10.76 3.20
C LEU A 371 -19.34 -11.24 4.43
N GLY A 372 -18.74 -11.12 5.61
CA GLY A 372 -19.40 -11.40 6.89
C GLY A 372 -20.63 -10.54 7.14
N LEU A 373 -20.54 -9.23 6.84
CA LEU A 373 -21.65 -8.30 6.98
C LEU A 373 -22.83 -8.63 6.05
N ASN A 374 -22.56 -8.91 4.77
CA ASN A 374 -23.57 -9.29 3.78
C ASN A 374 -24.31 -10.58 4.19
N TYR A 375 -23.57 -11.63 4.59
CA TYR A 375 -24.19 -12.87 5.07
C TYR A 375 -25.02 -12.65 6.33
N GLY A 376 -24.57 -11.76 7.23
CA GLY A 376 -25.33 -11.36 8.41
C GLY A 376 -26.68 -10.73 8.05
N LYS A 377 -26.72 -9.82 7.08
CA LYS A 377 -27.96 -9.21 6.57
C LYS A 377 -28.90 -10.23 5.94
N LEU A 378 -28.35 -11.25 5.28
CA LEU A 378 -29.10 -12.38 4.72
C LEU A 378 -29.46 -13.47 5.76
N LYS A 379 -29.23 -13.22 7.06
CA LYS A 379 -29.46 -14.17 8.17
C LYS A 379 -28.71 -15.52 8.04
N LYS A 380 -27.63 -15.55 7.25
CA LYS A 380 -26.72 -16.70 7.11
C LYS A 380 -25.58 -16.59 8.14
N HIS A 381 -25.92 -16.76 9.41
CA HIS A 381 -25.03 -16.45 10.54
C HIS A 381 -23.80 -17.36 10.65
N ASP A 382 -23.89 -18.59 10.15
CA ASP A 382 -22.78 -19.53 10.02
C ASP A 382 -21.75 -19.04 8.99
N PHE A 383 -22.18 -18.71 7.76
CA PHE A 383 -21.31 -18.11 6.74
C PHE A 383 -20.74 -16.76 7.18
N SER A 384 -21.55 -15.93 7.86
CA SER A 384 -21.10 -14.67 8.44
C SER A 384 -19.96 -14.90 9.45
N SER A 385 -20.14 -15.86 10.36
CA SER A 385 -19.12 -16.17 11.37
C SER A 385 -17.86 -16.75 10.74
N TYR A 386 -17.97 -17.61 9.72
CA TYR A 386 -16.81 -18.11 9.00
C TYR A 386 -16.00 -16.99 8.34
N ALA A 387 -16.66 -16.07 7.63
CA ALA A 387 -15.98 -14.94 7.00
C ALA A 387 -15.27 -14.03 8.04
N LEU A 388 -15.88 -13.83 9.21
CA LEU A 388 -15.26 -13.07 10.29
C LEU A 388 -14.10 -13.84 10.97
N ALA A 389 -14.15 -15.17 11.03
CA ALA A 389 -13.03 -15.97 11.51
C ALA A 389 -11.79 -15.81 10.61
N GLU A 390 -11.97 -15.89 9.28
CA GLU A 390 -10.93 -15.62 8.28
C GLU A 390 -10.35 -14.22 8.45
N LYS A 391 -11.22 -13.20 8.54
CA LYS A 391 -10.83 -11.80 8.80
C LYS A 391 -9.91 -11.67 10.02
N TYR A 392 -10.31 -12.24 11.16
CA TYR A 392 -9.53 -12.12 12.40
C TYR A 392 -8.23 -12.91 12.35
N LEU A 393 -8.23 -14.07 11.69
CA LEU A 393 -7.02 -14.87 11.53
C LEU A 393 -5.97 -14.16 10.65
N LEU A 394 -6.38 -13.42 9.61
CA LEU A 394 -5.49 -12.62 8.77
C LEU A 394 -4.67 -11.59 9.55
N VAL A 395 -5.26 -11.00 10.60
CA VAL A 395 -4.60 -9.99 11.46
C VAL A 395 -4.09 -10.59 12.79
N ASN A 396 -3.93 -11.91 12.83
CA ASN A 396 -3.45 -12.67 13.99
C ASN A 396 -4.25 -12.45 15.29
N GLN A 397 -5.52 -12.07 15.19
CA GLN A 397 -6.44 -11.97 16.33
C GLN A 397 -7.05 -13.34 16.64
N ILE A 398 -6.20 -14.29 17.05
CA ILE A 398 -6.54 -15.72 17.24
C ILE A 398 -7.73 -15.90 18.19
N LYS A 399 -7.78 -15.14 19.30
CA LYS A 399 -8.88 -15.21 20.26
C LYS A 399 -10.23 -14.89 19.60
N ASN A 400 -10.28 -13.83 18.79
CA ASN A 400 -11.49 -13.43 18.06
C ASN A 400 -11.86 -14.46 16.99
N ALA A 401 -10.87 -15.01 16.27
CA ALA A 401 -11.08 -16.07 15.29
C ALA A 401 -11.70 -17.33 15.94
N LYS A 402 -11.19 -17.77 17.11
CA LYS A 402 -11.73 -18.92 17.86
C LYS A 402 -13.20 -18.74 18.25
N ILE A 403 -13.60 -17.54 18.69
CA ILE A 403 -15.01 -17.23 19.02
C ILE A 403 -15.90 -17.46 17.80
N HIS A 404 -15.50 -16.96 16.64
CA HIS A 404 -16.27 -17.12 15.41
C HIS A 404 -16.27 -18.57 14.90
N ILE A 405 -15.16 -19.30 15.03
CA ILE A 405 -15.08 -20.73 14.72
C ILE A 405 -16.08 -21.53 15.56
N GLN A 406 -16.14 -21.30 16.87
CA GLN A 406 -17.09 -21.97 17.76
C GLN A 406 -18.55 -21.69 17.37
N ARG A 407 -18.86 -20.44 16.96
CA ARG A 407 -20.20 -20.10 16.45
C ARG A 407 -20.54 -20.91 15.21
N VAL A 408 -19.61 -21.06 14.26
CA VAL A 408 -19.84 -21.89 13.07
C VAL A 408 -20.12 -23.33 13.47
N LYS A 409 -19.28 -23.94 14.33
CA LYS A 409 -19.43 -25.34 14.79
C LYS A 409 -20.77 -25.61 15.47
N ARG A 410 -21.29 -24.63 16.22
CA ARG A 410 -22.58 -24.75 16.92
C ARG A 410 -23.78 -24.80 15.98
N PHE A 411 -23.74 -24.07 14.87
CA PHE A 411 -24.92 -23.82 14.05
C PHE A 411 -24.87 -24.41 12.64
N THR A 412 -23.69 -24.67 12.08
CA THR A 412 -23.59 -25.09 10.68
C THR A 412 -24.00 -26.55 10.47
N LYS A 413 -24.86 -26.76 9.47
CA LYS A 413 -25.12 -28.08 8.88
C LYS A 413 -24.37 -28.27 7.56
N ASP A 414 -23.73 -27.23 7.04
CA ASP A 414 -23.02 -27.25 5.77
C ASP A 414 -21.70 -28.03 5.89
N PRO A 415 -21.50 -29.13 5.15
CA PRO A 415 -20.28 -29.94 5.25
C PRO A 415 -19.04 -29.23 4.71
N VAL A 416 -19.18 -28.34 3.72
CA VAL A 416 -18.06 -27.56 3.19
C VAL A 416 -17.58 -26.58 4.25
N LEU A 417 -18.51 -25.93 4.95
CA LEU A 417 -18.17 -25.00 6.01
C LEU A 417 -17.50 -25.70 7.20
N LYS A 418 -17.92 -26.93 7.54
CA LYS A 418 -17.25 -27.75 8.56
C LYS A 418 -15.79 -28.02 8.20
N ASN A 419 -15.52 -28.43 6.95
CA ASN A 419 -14.16 -28.68 6.48
C ASN A 419 -13.30 -27.42 6.53
N LYS A 420 -13.82 -26.29 6.05
CA LYS A 420 -13.11 -24.99 6.10
C LYS A 420 -12.76 -24.57 7.52
N ILE A 421 -13.65 -24.82 8.49
CA ILE A 421 -13.38 -24.53 9.90
C ILE A 421 -12.28 -25.44 10.46
N MET A 422 -12.26 -26.72 10.10
CA MET A 422 -11.18 -27.63 10.51
C MET A 422 -9.83 -27.15 9.99
N ASP A 423 -9.77 -26.60 8.78
CA ASP A 423 -8.54 -26.03 8.23
C ASP A 423 -8.09 -24.78 9.00
N LEU A 424 -9.03 -23.91 9.40
CA LEU A 424 -8.71 -22.76 10.27
C LEU A 424 -8.23 -23.19 11.66
N GLU A 425 -8.81 -24.23 12.26
CA GLU A 425 -8.36 -24.77 13.54
C GLU A 425 -6.92 -25.33 13.43
N LYS A 426 -6.60 -26.05 12.35
CA LYS A 426 -5.23 -26.54 12.09
C LYS A 426 -4.24 -25.39 11.92
N GLU A 427 -4.62 -24.32 11.21
CA GLU A 427 -3.78 -23.14 11.03
C GLU A 427 -3.52 -22.42 12.37
N ILE A 428 -4.53 -22.30 13.21
CA ILE A 428 -4.38 -21.72 14.56
C ILE A 428 -3.42 -22.56 15.40
N LEU A 429 -3.55 -23.90 15.41
CA LEU A 429 -2.65 -24.78 16.17
C LEU A 429 -1.19 -24.59 15.77
N LYS A 430 -0.91 -24.45 14.46
CA LYS A 430 0.45 -24.19 13.95
C LYS A 430 1.03 -22.84 14.38
N ARG A 431 0.18 -21.84 14.65
CA ARG A 431 0.59 -20.51 15.11
C ARG A 431 0.79 -20.44 16.61
N GLU A 432 0.05 -21.25 17.37
CA GLU A 432 0.18 -21.34 18.83
C GLU A 432 1.31 -22.27 19.28
N SER A 433 1.73 -23.22 18.44
CA SER A 433 2.84 -24.16 18.71
C SER A 433 4.24 -23.57 18.46
N LYS A 434 4.35 -22.26 18.26
CA LYS A 434 5.57 -21.52 17.90
C LYS A 434 5.61 -20.23 18.69
#